data_AF-A0A9W6J6I9-F1
#
_entry.id   AF-A0A9W6J6I9-F1
#
_cell.length_a   1.000
_cell.length_b   1.000
_cell.length_c   1.000
_cell.angle_alpha   90.00
_cell.angle_beta   90.00
_cell.angle_gamma   90.00
#
_symmetry.space_group_name_H-M   'P 1'
#
loop_
_entity.id
_entity.type
_entity.pdbx_description
1 polymer ?
#
loop_
_entity_poly.entity_id
_entity_poly.type
_entity_poly.pdbx_seq_one_letter_code
_entity_poly.pdbx_strand_id
1 'polypeptide(L)'
;MLNLDLKDFFPAFNFGRVRGFFLKSEHFRLAEPVATLLAQIACKDGKLPQGSPCSPVITELMTHFLDIRLVKLAARHKCTYTRYADDITISTNQREFPSALAELDGAEWKLGEELVSRINDAGFEVNDAKTRMQLRGSRQMVTGLTVNEKANVAQTYYKRVRATAHRFLTTGAYELNGVACNSVPRLEGMINHIYHVRERQIDIAIANEGNKEKQHKLHAERTKMKNEWPSAIRVVYYELIFFKSFINPPRPLIICEGPTDPVYLKSAIRRLAAAHPLLASVVGGKPELRVNFFKYSDQARDFLQLRGGSGDLLRFLISWKDAFNRYEFRPAEHPVIVLIDNDDGAKEIFSYLNNKKNYGLDIAWDKHDLFFHLHGPLYLVKTPALGANLMSCPEDFFEPAVLAEKLDGKSFNKENKINPATEYGKAVFATRVVRPRAGSINFAGFTPLLERIEAVIRDYAARKAAAAAPVPAIAAAAPTP
;
A
#
# COMPACT_ATOMS: atom_id res chain seq x y z
N MET A 1 -18.88 17.21 -24.22
CA MET A 1 -18.90 17.05 -22.76
C MET A 1 -18.81 18.43 -22.18
N LEU A 2 -19.81 18.83 -21.41
CA LEU A 2 -19.88 20.11 -20.73
C LEU A 2 -19.36 19.94 -19.29
N ASN A 3 -18.40 20.76 -18.87
CA ASN A 3 -18.03 20.88 -17.47
C ASN A 3 -18.41 22.26 -16.95
N LEU A 4 -18.91 22.29 -15.72
CA LEU A 4 -19.35 23.48 -15.00
C LEU A 4 -18.76 23.43 -13.59
N ASP A 5 -18.61 24.59 -12.97
CA ASP A 5 -18.17 24.76 -11.58
C ASP A 5 -19.18 25.68 -10.89
N LEU A 6 -19.58 25.35 -9.67
CA LEU A 6 -20.47 26.19 -8.88
C LEU A 6 -19.64 27.27 -8.17
N LYS A 7 -19.98 28.53 -8.43
CA LYS A 7 -19.30 29.68 -7.85
C LYS A 7 -19.51 29.73 -6.34
N ASP A 8 -18.44 30.02 -5.60
CA ASP A 8 -18.45 30.18 -4.14
C ASP A 8 -19.19 29.03 -3.40
N PHE A 9 -18.94 27.78 -3.84
CA PHE A 9 -19.71 26.61 -3.43
C PHE A 9 -19.91 26.49 -1.91
N PHE A 10 -18.84 26.42 -1.11
CA PHE A 10 -18.96 26.34 0.35
C PHE A 10 -19.65 27.58 0.96
N PRO A 11 -19.25 28.82 0.62
CA PRO A 11 -19.98 30.02 1.03
C PRO A 11 -21.48 30.05 0.70
N ALA A 12 -21.93 29.41 -0.38
CA ALA A 12 -23.34 29.36 -0.77
C ALA A 12 -24.23 28.65 0.28
N PHE A 13 -23.62 27.83 1.15
CA PHE A 13 -24.28 27.20 2.30
C PHE A 13 -24.13 28.08 3.55
N ASN A 14 -24.97 29.12 3.63
CA ASN A 14 -25.03 29.98 4.80
C ASN A 14 -25.70 29.28 6.01
N PHE A 15 -25.51 29.88 7.19
CA PHE A 15 -26.04 29.41 8.47
C PHE A 15 -27.53 29.08 8.42
N GLY A 16 -28.33 29.95 7.80
CA GLY A 16 -29.77 29.77 7.66
C GLY A 16 -30.13 28.52 6.86
N ARG A 17 -29.43 28.27 5.74
CA ARG A 17 -29.63 27.08 4.91
C ARG A 17 -29.22 25.80 5.66
N VAL A 18 -28.08 25.81 6.35
CA VAL A 18 -27.59 24.65 7.11
C VAL A 18 -28.54 24.32 8.28
N ARG A 19 -28.93 25.34 9.05
CA ARG A 19 -29.93 25.20 10.13
C ARG A 19 -31.26 24.70 9.59
N GLY A 20 -31.74 25.29 8.50
CA GLY A 20 -33.00 24.91 7.84
C GLY A 20 -32.99 23.46 7.36
N PHE A 21 -31.86 22.99 6.82
CA PHE A 21 -31.69 21.60 6.42
C PHE A 21 -31.85 20.64 7.60
N PHE A 22 -31.16 20.87 8.72
CA PHE A 22 -31.28 20.01 9.91
C PHE A 22 -32.67 20.05 10.56
N LEU A 23 -33.36 21.19 10.48
CA LEU A 23 -34.73 21.35 10.97
C LEU A 23 -35.76 20.61 10.12
N LYS A 24 -35.63 20.68 8.79
CA LYS A 24 -36.73 20.35 7.85
C LYS A 24 -36.49 19.08 7.03
N SER A 25 -35.24 18.65 6.89
CA SER A 25 -34.94 17.41 6.17
C SER A 25 -35.62 16.23 6.85
N GLU A 26 -36.30 15.40 6.05
CA GLU A 26 -37.08 14.25 6.52
C GLU A 26 -36.24 13.26 7.32
N HIS A 27 -34.97 13.07 6.95
CA HIS A 27 -34.07 12.14 7.63
C HIS A 27 -33.55 12.64 8.98
N PHE A 28 -33.67 13.95 9.26
CA PHE A 28 -33.13 14.57 10.46
C PHE A 28 -34.22 15.10 11.39
N ARG A 29 -35.07 16.03 10.92
CA ARG A 29 -36.15 16.68 11.67
C ARG A 29 -35.76 17.03 13.13
N LEU A 30 -34.58 17.62 13.31
CA LEU A 30 -34.02 17.87 14.64
C LEU A 30 -34.80 18.97 15.36
N ALA A 31 -34.83 18.90 16.70
CA ALA A 31 -35.34 19.98 17.53
C ALA A 31 -34.55 21.27 17.29
N GLU A 32 -35.23 22.42 17.36
CA GLU A 32 -34.66 23.72 16.99
C GLU A 32 -33.35 24.09 17.72
N PRO A 33 -33.21 23.86 19.04
CA PRO A 33 -31.94 24.13 19.72
C PRO A 33 -30.79 23.29 19.16
N VAL A 34 -31.05 22.02 18.79
CA VAL A 34 -30.03 21.09 18.27
C VAL A 34 -29.62 21.49 16.86
N ALA A 35 -30.57 21.78 15.97
CA ALA A 35 -30.27 22.22 14.61
C ALA A 35 -29.49 23.54 14.60
N THR A 36 -29.83 24.45 15.51
CA THR A 36 -29.13 25.73 15.68
C THR A 36 -27.69 25.51 16.16
N LEU A 37 -27.50 24.66 17.18
CA LEU A 37 -26.17 24.32 17.70
C LEU A 37 -25.29 23.68 16.62
N LEU A 38 -25.82 22.71 15.85
CA LEU A 38 -25.08 22.08 14.76
C LEU A 38 -24.69 23.09 13.68
N ALA A 39 -25.58 24.00 13.30
CA ALA A 39 -25.27 25.06 12.35
C ALA A 39 -24.20 26.03 12.90
N GLN A 40 -24.21 26.33 14.20
CA GLN A 40 -23.19 27.18 14.84
C GLN A 40 -21.81 26.51 14.85
N ILE A 41 -21.77 25.19 15.06
CA ILE A 41 -20.52 24.41 15.02
C ILE A 41 -19.99 24.28 13.58
N ALA A 42 -20.89 24.06 12.62
CA ALA A 42 -20.53 23.81 11.23
C ALA A 42 -20.10 25.08 10.48
N CYS A 43 -20.72 26.23 10.80
CA CYS A 43 -20.49 27.48 10.10
C CYS A 43 -19.48 28.37 10.83
N LYS A 44 -18.59 29.00 10.07
CA LYS A 44 -17.73 30.09 10.51
C LYS A 44 -18.10 31.34 9.73
N ASP A 45 -18.23 32.48 10.41
CA ASP A 45 -18.63 33.77 9.80
C ASP A 45 -19.94 33.64 8.98
N GLY A 46 -20.89 32.86 9.51
CA GLY A 46 -22.21 32.67 8.92
C GLY A 46 -22.28 31.71 7.71
N LYS A 47 -21.20 31.01 7.36
CA LYS A 47 -21.15 30.09 6.20
C LYS A 47 -20.29 28.86 6.45
N LEU A 48 -20.43 27.83 5.62
CA LEU A 48 -19.52 26.68 5.70
C LEU A 48 -18.09 27.10 5.29
N PRO A 49 -17.08 26.85 6.14
CA PRO A 49 -15.69 27.16 5.81
C PRO A 49 -15.03 26.05 4.99
N GLN A 50 -14.12 26.41 4.09
CA GLN A 50 -13.21 25.46 3.47
C GLN A 50 -12.24 24.90 4.52
N GLY A 51 -12.00 23.58 4.49
CA GLY A 51 -11.09 22.89 5.41
C GLY A 51 -11.74 22.36 6.69
N SER A 52 -13.00 22.68 6.98
CA SER A 52 -13.74 22.00 8.05
C SER A 52 -14.07 20.55 7.64
N PRO A 53 -13.90 19.57 8.54
CA PRO A 53 -14.26 18.17 8.25
C PRO A 53 -15.76 17.97 8.08
N CYS A 54 -16.60 18.86 8.62
CA CYS A 54 -18.06 18.76 8.51
C CYS A 54 -18.58 19.27 7.16
N SER A 55 -17.91 20.28 6.58
CA SER A 55 -18.43 21.00 5.42
C SER A 55 -18.65 20.10 4.20
N PRO A 56 -17.71 19.23 3.76
CA PRO A 56 -17.93 18.36 2.60
C PRO A 56 -19.13 17.43 2.75
N VAL A 57 -19.37 16.91 3.97
CA VAL A 57 -20.51 16.02 4.25
C VAL A 57 -21.82 16.79 4.18
N ILE A 58 -21.87 17.97 4.81
CA ILE A 58 -23.07 18.81 4.81
C ILE A 58 -23.38 19.27 3.38
N THR A 59 -22.39 19.72 2.62
CA THR A 59 -22.61 20.15 1.25
C THR A 59 -23.15 19.01 0.40
N GLU A 60 -22.58 17.80 0.49
CA GLU A 60 -23.03 16.65 -0.30
C GLU A 60 -24.49 16.27 -0.01
N LEU A 61 -24.89 16.28 1.25
CA LEU A 61 -26.28 16.04 1.65
C LEU A 61 -27.22 17.14 1.15
N MET A 62 -26.79 18.40 1.27
CA MET A 62 -27.59 19.54 0.88
C MET A 62 -27.66 19.71 -0.64
N THR A 63 -26.66 19.30 -1.44
CA THR A 63 -26.72 19.37 -2.90
C THR A 63 -27.60 18.31 -3.54
N HIS A 64 -28.03 17.29 -2.78
CA HIS A 64 -28.80 16.18 -3.32
C HIS A 64 -30.07 16.60 -4.10
N PHE A 65 -30.74 17.67 -3.68
CA PHE A 65 -31.93 18.16 -4.39
C PHE A 65 -31.59 18.77 -5.76
N LEU A 66 -30.41 19.41 -5.89
CA LEU A 66 -29.89 19.87 -7.18
C LEU A 66 -29.57 18.67 -8.06
N ASP A 67 -28.94 17.63 -7.51
CA ASP A 67 -28.62 16.40 -8.25
C ASP A 67 -29.89 15.77 -8.84
N ILE A 68 -30.97 15.66 -8.06
CA ILE A 68 -32.25 15.12 -8.56
C ILE A 68 -32.75 15.92 -9.78
N ARG A 69 -32.67 17.25 -9.73
CA ARG A 69 -33.12 18.12 -10.84
C ARG A 69 -32.24 17.95 -12.07
N LEU A 70 -30.91 17.97 -11.89
CA LEU A 70 -29.96 17.92 -12.99
C LEU A 70 -29.85 16.53 -13.62
N VAL A 71 -29.96 15.45 -12.84
CA VAL A 71 -30.06 14.08 -13.35
C VAL A 71 -31.30 13.92 -14.23
N LYS A 72 -32.46 14.41 -13.77
CA LYS A 72 -33.70 14.37 -14.56
C LYS A 72 -33.60 15.19 -15.85
N LEU A 73 -33.03 16.39 -15.77
CA LEU A 73 -32.80 17.24 -16.94
C LEU A 73 -31.86 16.55 -17.95
N ALA A 74 -30.72 16.04 -17.49
CA ALA A 74 -29.76 15.33 -18.35
C ALA A 74 -30.39 14.08 -18.99
N ALA A 75 -31.12 13.27 -18.21
CA ALA A 75 -31.78 12.07 -18.71
C ALA A 75 -32.81 12.36 -19.81
N ARG A 76 -33.62 13.43 -19.69
CA ARG A 76 -34.56 13.87 -20.73
C ARG A 76 -33.87 14.14 -22.07
N HIS A 77 -32.64 14.64 -22.04
CA HIS A 77 -31.83 14.93 -23.22
C HIS A 77 -30.80 13.84 -23.54
N LYS A 78 -30.98 12.61 -23.02
CA LYS A 78 -30.08 11.46 -23.22
C LYS A 78 -28.61 11.80 -22.90
N CYS A 79 -28.41 12.58 -21.84
CA CYS A 79 -27.12 12.93 -21.28
C CYS A 79 -26.91 12.25 -19.92
N THR A 80 -25.64 12.04 -19.57
CA THR A 80 -25.21 11.55 -18.26
C THR A 80 -24.70 12.71 -17.43
N TYR A 81 -25.23 12.85 -16.22
CA TYR A 81 -24.81 13.82 -15.22
C TYR A 81 -23.88 13.15 -14.20
N THR A 82 -22.77 13.81 -13.87
CA THR A 82 -21.93 13.48 -12.71
C THR A 82 -21.51 14.75 -11.99
N ARG A 83 -21.34 14.67 -10.66
CA ARG A 83 -20.85 15.77 -9.83
C ARG A 83 -19.77 15.28 -8.87
N TYR A 84 -18.76 16.11 -8.65
CA TYR A 84 -17.79 15.95 -7.58
C TYR A 84 -17.63 17.30 -6.87
N ALA A 85 -18.16 17.40 -5.65
CA ALA A 85 -18.28 18.69 -4.96
C ALA A 85 -18.99 19.74 -5.84
N ASP A 86 -18.30 20.80 -6.23
CA ASP A 86 -18.72 21.90 -7.09
C ASP A 86 -18.53 21.65 -8.59
N ASP A 87 -17.67 20.70 -8.98
CA ASP A 87 -17.45 20.31 -10.37
C ASP A 87 -18.62 19.45 -10.87
N ILE A 88 -19.35 19.95 -11.87
CA ILE A 88 -20.42 19.26 -12.58
C ILE A 88 -19.94 18.88 -13.98
N THR A 89 -20.28 17.67 -14.42
CA THR A 89 -20.02 17.19 -15.78
C THR A 89 -21.30 16.63 -16.39
N ILE A 90 -21.63 17.10 -17.60
CA ILE A 90 -22.71 16.57 -18.42
C ILE A 90 -22.12 16.03 -19.73
N SER A 91 -22.30 14.74 -19.98
CA SER A 91 -21.75 14.05 -21.14
C SER A 91 -22.83 13.34 -21.96
N THR A 92 -22.57 13.08 -23.23
CA THR A 92 -23.49 12.42 -24.16
C THR A 92 -22.70 11.69 -25.23
N ASN A 93 -23.25 10.60 -25.76
CA ASN A 93 -22.74 9.90 -26.95
C ASN A 93 -23.45 10.33 -28.24
N GLN A 94 -24.38 11.29 -28.16
CA GLN A 94 -25.02 11.88 -29.32
C GLN A 94 -24.02 12.67 -30.17
N ARG A 95 -24.30 12.77 -31.47
CA ARG A 95 -23.47 13.51 -32.42
C ARG A 95 -23.43 15.01 -32.11
N GLU A 96 -24.55 15.55 -31.66
CA GLU A 96 -24.72 16.95 -31.29
C GLU A 96 -25.02 17.06 -29.80
N PHE A 97 -24.51 18.13 -29.17
CA PHE A 97 -24.82 18.41 -27.78
C PHE A 97 -26.19 19.10 -27.71
N PRO A 98 -27.10 18.71 -26.78
CA PRO A 98 -28.44 19.28 -26.74
C PRO A 98 -28.42 20.78 -26.41
N SER A 99 -29.02 21.60 -27.27
CA SER A 99 -29.10 23.07 -27.11
C SER A 99 -29.79 23.48 -25.81
N ALA A 100 -30.75 22.69 -25.34
CA ALA A 100 -31.41 22.89 -24.03
C ALA A 100 -30.44 22.89 -22.83
N LEU A 101 -29.25 22.30 -22.99
CA LEU A 101 -28.20 22.25 -21.96
C LEU A 101 -27.07 23.23 -22.25
N ALA A 102 -26.62 23.29 -23.50
CA ALA A 102 -25.67 24.30 -23.98
C ALA A 102 -25.70 24.36 -25.50
N GLU A 103 -25.54 25.55 -26.05
CA GLU A 103 -25.47 25.79 -27.48
C GLU A 103 -24.26 26.64 -27.84
N LEU A 104 -23.82 26.51 -29.09
CA LEU A 104 -22.74 27.31 -29.63
C LEU A 104 -23.34 28.60 -30.18
N ASP A 105 -23.00 29.74 -29.57
CA ASP A 105 -23.36 31.08 -30.05
C ASP A 105 -22.11 31.76 -30.61
N GLY A 106 -22.03 31.82 -31.95
CA GLY A 106 -20.84 32.27 -32.65
C GLY A 106 -19.64 31.35 -32.39
N ALA A 107 -18.66 31.85 -31.63
CA ALA A 107 -17.45 31.11 -31.26
C ALA A 107 -17.45 30.62 -29.80
N GLU A 108 -18.48 30.95 -29.01
CA GLU A 108 -18.54 30.67 -27.58
C GLU A 108 -19.71 29.75 -27.25
N TRP A 109 -19.53 28.91 -26.23
CA TRP A 109 -20.60 28.04 -25.74
C TRP A 109 -21.40 28.78 -24.66
N LYS A 110 -22.70 28.92 -24.87
CA LYS A 110 -23.64 29.44 -23.89
C LYS A 110 -24.42 28.32 -23.24
N LEU A 111 -24.69 28.46 -21.95
CA LEU A 111 -25.48 27.49 -21.20
C LEU A 111 -26.96 27.66 -21.51
N GLY A 112 -27.67 26.55 -21.63
CA GLY A 112 -29.11 26.55 -21.86
C GLY A 112 -29.85 27.15 -20.66
N GLU A 113 -30.88 27.94 -20.93
CA GLU A 113 -31.63 28.67 -19.89
C GLU A 113 -32.23 27.74 -18.84
N GLU A 114 -32.74 26.57 -19.24
CA GLU A 114 -33.30 25.62 -18.28
C GLU A 114 -32.22 25.12 -17.31
N LEU A 115 -31.02 24.80 -17.78
CA LEU A 115 -29.92 24.36 -16.92
C LEU A 115 -29.54 25.43 -15.91
N VAL A 116 -29.38 26.68 -16.36
CA VAL A 116 -29.06 27.83 -15.51
C VAL A 116 -30.17 28.06 -14.49
N SER A 117 -31.44 28.04 -14.91
CA SER A 117 -32.59 28.18 -14.01
C SER A 117 -32.61 27.11 -12.92
N ARG A 118 -32.36 25.83 -13.24
CA ARG A 118 -32.33 24.77 -12.20
C ARG A 118 -31.24 24.98 -11.15
N ILE A 119 -30.09 25.53 -11.55
CA ILE A 119 -28.96 25.84 -10.66
C ILE A 119 -29.29 27.07 -9.78
N ASN A 120 -29.84 28.13 -10.38
CA ASN A 120 -30.22 29.34 -9.67
C ASN A 120 -31.38 29.10 -8.69
N ASP A 121 -32.39 28.31 -9.10
CA ASP A 121 -33.50 27.88 -8.23
C ASP A 121 -33.04 27.01 -7.05
N ALA A 122 -31.81 26.50 -7.11
CA ALA A 122 -31.16 25.78 -6.04
C ALA A 122 -30.29 26.67 -5.15
N GLY A 123 -30.25 27.98 -5.42
CA GLY A 123 -29.45 28.95 -4.69
C GLY A 123 -27.95 28.79 -4.94
N PHE A 124 -27.57 28.43 -6.16
CA PHE A 124 -26.19 28.39 -6.63
C PHE A 124 -26.04 29.25 -7.89
N GLU A 125 -24.82 29.66 -8.18
CA GLU A 125 -24.45 30.37 -9.40
C GLU A 125 -23.41 29.55 -10.17
N VAL A 126 -23.41 29.65 -11.50
CA VAL A 126 -22.36 29.04 -12.33
C VAL A 126 -21.14 29.93 -12.37
N ASN A 127 -19.96 29.32 -12.38
CA ASN A 127 -18.69 30.00 -12.65
C ASN A 127 -18.37 29.95 -14.14
N ASP A 128 -18.72 31.03 -14.85
CA ASP A 128 -18.54 31.12 -16.31
C ASP A 128 -17.08 30.93 -16.73
N ALA A 129 -16.13 31.46 -15.95
CA ALA A 129 -14.69 31.35 -16.25
C ALA A 129 -14.14 29.91 -16.19
N LYS A 130 -14.85 29.01 -15.49
CA LYS A 130 -14.50 27.58 -15.41
C LYS A 130 -15.41 26.68 -16.23
N THR A 131 -16.43 27.25 -16.88
CA THR A 131 -17.33 26.55 -17.78
C THR A 131 -16.62 26.23 -19.09
N ARG A 132 -16.70 24.97 -19.53
CA ARG A 132 -15.98 24.51 -20.71
C ARG A 132 -16.74 23.42 -21.45
N MET A 133 -16.78 23.54 -22.78
CA MET A 133 -17.20 22.46 -23.67
C MET A 133 -15.96 21.74 -24.21
N GLN A 134 -15.96 20.41 -24.10
CA GLN A 134 -14.90 19.54 -24.60
C GLN A 134 -15.46 18.53 -25.59
N LEU A 135 -15.06 18.68 -26.85
CA LEU A 135 -15.48 17.83 -27.96
C LEU A 135 -14.65 16.53 -28.00
N ARG A 136 -15.19 15.50 -28.65
CA ARG A 136 -14.55 14.17 -28.73
C ARG A 136 -13.12 14.21 -29.32
N GLY A 137 -12.89 15.07 -30.31
CA GLY A 137 -11.58 15.25 -30.95
C GLY A 137 -10.57 16.06 -30.13
N SER A 138 -11.01 16.67 -29.03
CA SER A 138 -10.16 17.43 -28.10
C SER A 138 -9.90 16.63 -26.83
N ARG A 139 -8.91 17.05 -26.04
CA ARG A 139 -8.65 16.42 -24.73
C ARG A 139 -9.83 16.68 -23.79
N GLN A 140 -10.44 15.60 -23.30
CA GLN A 140 -11.53 15.65 -22.32
C GLN A 140 -10.96 15.41 -20.92
N MET A 141 -11.24 16.31 -19.98
CA MET A 141 -10.75 16.26 -18.60
C MET A 141 -11.87 16.46 -17.57
N VAL A 142 -11.96 15.53 -16.62
CA VAL A 142 -12.86 15.57 -15.47
C VAL A 142 -12.01 15.38 -14.22
N THR A 143 -12.10 16.30 -13.25
CA THR A 143 -11.40 16.23 -11.96
C THR A 143 -9.90 15.86 -12.08
N GLY A 144 -9.21 16.43 -13.08
CA GLY A 144 -7.78 16.18 -13.34
C GLY A 144 -7.44 14.88 -14.09
N LEU A 145 -8.43 14.06 -14.42
CA LEU A 145 -8.27 12.83 -15.22
C LEU A 145 -8.68 13.07 -16.67
N THR A 146 -7.92 12.51 -17.61
CA THR A 146 -8.32 12.43 -19.02
C THR A 146 -9.34 11.31 -19.21
N VAL A 147 -10.43 11.56 -19.91
CA VAL A 147 -11.59 10.63 -20.00
C VAL A 147 -12.07 10.32 -21.42
N ASN A 148 -11.29 10.65 -22.45
CA ASN A 148 -11.68 10.49 -23.86
C ASN A 148 -12.20 9.09 -24.25
N GLU A 149 -11.59 8.03 -23.69
CA GLU A 149 -12.01 6.63 -23.92
C GLU A 149 -12.18 5.90 -22.59
N LYS A 150 -11.21 6.10 -21.69
CA LYS A 150 -11.21 5.58 -20.32
C LYS A 150 -10.55 6.60 -19.40
N ALA A 151 -10.83 6.49 -18.11
CA ALA A 151 -10.14 7.28 -17.09
C ALA A 151 -8.63 7.03 -17.17
N ASN A 152 -7.86 8.11 -17.27
CA ASN A 152 -6.41 8.05 -17.38
C ASN A 152 -5.78 9.30 -16.77
N VAL A 153 -4.52 9.19 -16.33
CA VAL A 153 -3.75 10.37 -15.89
C VAL A 153 -3.25 11.17 -17.10
N ALA A 154 -2.99 12.45 -16.90
CA ALA A 154 -2.31 13.28 -17.90
C ALA A 154 -0.96 12.66 -18.30
N GLN A 155 -0.65 12.62 -19.61
CA GLN A 155 0.63 12.08 -20.09
C GLN A 155 1.82 12.86 -19.55
N THR A 156 1.69 14.19 -19.38
CA THR A 156 2.70 15.06 -18.78
C THR A 156 2.95 14.69 -17.31
N TYR A 157 1.89 14.47 -16.53
CA TYR A 157 1.99 13.99 -15.15
C TYR A 157 2.70 12.63 -15.10
N TYR A 158 2.27 11.69 -15.93
CA TYR A 158 2.88 10.35 -16.02
C TYR A 158 4.39 10.40 -16.29
N LYS A 159 4.82 11.15 -17.32
CA LYS A 159 6.23 11.31 -17.67
C LYS A 159 7.01 11.96 -16.54
N ARG A 160 6.46 12.99 -15.91
CA ARG A 160 7.07 13.68 -14.77
C ARG A 160 7.28 12.73 -13.59
N VAL A 161 6.26 12.00 -13.15
CA VAL A 161 6.40 11.06 -12.02
C VAL A 161 7.45 9.98 -12.30
N ARG A 162 7.51 9.45 -13.53
CA ARG A 162 8.55 8.48 -13.91
C ARG A 162 9.96 9.08 -13.83
N ALA A 163 10.15 10.29 -14.35
CA ALA A 163 11.43 10.98 -14.27
C ALA A 163 11.83 11.29 -12.81
N THR A 164 10.87 11.76 -12.00
CA THR A 164 11.06 12.01 -10.56
C THR A 164 11.46 10.73 -9.82
N ALA A 165 10.77 9.61 -10.09
CA ALA A 165 11.07 8.33 -9.46
C ALA A 165 12.45 7.81 -9.87
N HIS A 166 12.78 7.88 -11.15
CA HIS A 166 14.09 7.50 -11.66
C HIS A 166 15.19 8.33 -10.99
N ARG A 167 15.06 9.66 -10.95
CA ARG A 167 16.02 10.56 -10.28
C ARG A 167 16.16 10.23 -8.79
N PHE A 168 15.07 9.95 -8.09
CA PHE A 168 15.13 9.52 -6.69
C PHE A 168 15.88 8.19 -6.52
N LEU A 169 15.55 7.19 -7.35
CA LEU A 169 16.15 5.86 -7.28
C LEU A 169 17.63 5.88 -7.66
N THR A 170 18.10 6.84 -8.47
CA THR A 170 19.51 6.98 -8.86
C THR A 170 20.30 7.96 -8.00
N THR A 171 19.72 9.06 -7.50
CA THR A 171 20.49 10.11 -6.78
C THR A 171 20.15 10.26 -5.29
N GLY A 172 18.95 9.83 -4.86
CA GLY A 172 18.51 9.84 -3.46
C GLY A 172 17.63 11.04 -3.14
N ALA A 173 17.53 11.96 -4.09
CA ALA A 173 16.67 13.11 -4.05
C ALA A 173 15.98 13.31 -5.40
N TYR A 174 14.97 14.15 -5.41
CA TYR A 174 14.26 14.56 -6.61
C TYR A 174 13.79 16.01 -6.42
N GLU A 175 13.18 16.58 -7.44
CA GLU A 175 12.67 17.93 -7.39
C GLU A 175 11.18 17.95 -7.76
N LEU A 176 10.40 18.75 -7.07
CA LEU A 176 9.02 19.05 -7.41
C LEU A 176 8.82 20.55 -7.39
N ASN A 177 8.44 21.10 -8.54
CA ASN A 177 8.15 22.53 -8.71
C ASN A 177 9.29 23.43 -8.19
N GLY A 178 10.55 23.15 -8.54
CA GLY A 178 11.70 23.94 -8.08
C GLY A 178 12.22 23.58 -6.69
N VAL A 179 11.54 22.69 -5.95
CA VAL A 179 11.90 22.37 -4.56
C VAL A 179 12.52 20.98 -4.46
N ALA A 180 13.74 20.92 -3.91
CA ALA A 180 14.42 19.67 -3.60
C ALA A 180 13.63 18.85 -2.56
N CYS A 181 13.51 17.55 -2.81
CA CYS A 181 12.73 16.60 -2.02
C CYS A 181 13.46 15.26 -1.94
N ASN A 182 13.21 14.48 -0.89
CA ASN A 182 13.69 13.09 -0.74
C ASN A 182 12.62 12.16 -0.12
N SER A 183 11.37 12.63 -0.04
CA SER A 183 10.31 11.94 0.68
C SER A 183 9.78 10.73 -0.12
N VAL A 184 10.14 9.53 0.31
CA VAL A 184 9.60 8.26 -0.22
C VAL A 184 8.06 8.21 -0.18
N PRO A 185 7.35 8.53 0.93
CA PRO A 185 5.89 8.42 0.98
C PRO A 185 5.18 9.32 -0.05
N ARG A 186 5.71 10.52 -0.28
CA ARG A 186 5.18 11.45 -1.29
C ARG A 186 5.34 10.88 -2.71
N LEU A 187 6.51 10.35 -3.04
CA LEU A 187 6.75 9.71 -4.34
C LEU A 187 5.86 8.47 -4.53
N GLU A 188 5.74 7.65 -3.48
CA GLU A 188 4.87 6.48 -3.44
C GLU A 188 3.40 6.87 -3.67
N GLY A 189 2.92 7.96 -3.07
CA GLY A 189 1.58 8.51 -3.32
C GLY A 189 1.35 8.92 -4.78
N MET A 190 2.34 9.56 -5.40
CA MET A 190 2.28 9.97 -6.81
C MET A 190 2.20 8.77 -7.76
N ILE A 191 3.00 7.72 -7.52
CA ILE A 191 2.98 6.47 -8.28
C ILE A 191 1.69 5.70 -8.02
N ASN A 192 1.24 5.62 -6.76
CA ASN A 192 -0.02 5.00 -6.38
C ASN A 192 -1.21 5.60 -7.12
N HIS A 193 -1.26 6.92 -7.26
CA HIS A 193 -2.31 7.58 -8.02
C HIS A 193 -2.34 7.09 -9.48
N ILE A 194 -1.19 7.03 -10.14
CA ILE A 194 -1.09 6.52 -11.53
C ILE A 194 -1.52 5.06 -11.60
N TYR A 195 -0.98 4.23 -10.71
CA TYR A 195 -1.30 2.80 -10.66
C TYR A 195 -2.79 2.58 -10.42
N HIS A 196 -3.39 3.33 -9.51
CA HIS A 196 -4.81 3.22 -9.19
C HIS A 196 -5.67 3.51 -10.42
N VAL A 197 -5.45 4.67 -11.06
CA VAL A 197 -6.23 5.12 -12.22
C VAL A 197 -6.03 4.20 -13.42
N ARG A 198 -4.80 3.80 -13.73
CA ARG A 198 -4.48 3.08 -14.98
C ARG A 198 -4.60 1.56 -14.90
N GLU A 199 -4.35 0.97 -13.74
CA GLU A 199 -4.18 -0.48 -13.60
C GLU A 199 -5.17 -1.07 -12.59
N ARG A 200 -5.33 -0.47 -11.40
CA ARG A 200 -6.17 -1.05 -10.33
C ARG A 200 -7.65 -1.04 -10.66
N GLN A 201 -8.14 -0.02 -11.36
CA GLN A 201 -9.55 0.04 -11.78
C GLN A 201 -9.94 -1.14 -12.68
N ILE A 202 -9.00 -1.65 -13.49
CA ILE A 202 -9.22 -2.86 -14.29
C ILE A 202 -9.36 -4.08 -13.38
N ASP A 203 -8.50 -4.19 -12.37
CA ASP A 203 -8.56 -5.32 -11.43
C ASP A 203 -9.86 -5.30 -10.61
N ILE A 204 -10.33 -4.12 -10.21
CA ILE A 204 -11.63 -3.93 -9.53
C ILE A 204 -12.79 -4.34 -10.46
N ALA A 205 -12.75 -3.93 -11.73
CA ALA A 205 -13.77 -4.30 -12.70
C ALA A 205 -13.83 -5.83 -12.91
N ILE A 206 -12.67 -6.50 -12.97
CA ILE A 206 -12.59 -7.98 -13.05
C ILE A 206 -13.14 -8.61 -11.76
N ALA A 207 -12.79 -8.07 -10.58
CA ALA A 207 -13.29 -8.58 -9.30
C ALA A 207 -14.82 -8.42 -9.14
N ASN A 208 -15.41 -7.42 -9.79
CA ASN A 208 -16.85 -7.17 -9.78
C ASN A 208 -17.61 -7.86 -10.94
N GLU A 209 -16.93 -8.64 -11.78
CA GLU A 209 -17.58 -9.41 -12.84
C GLU A 209 -18.49 -10.49 -12.22
N GLY A 210 -19.79 -10.42 -12.52
CA GLY A 210 -20.80 -11.30 -11.94
C GLY A 210 -20.72 -12.74 -12.44
N ASN A 211 -20.19 -12.96 -13.65
CA ASN A 211 -19.98 -14.31 -14.18
C ASN A 211 -18.64 -14.88 -13.68
N LYS A 212 -18.68 -15.91 -12.83
CA LYS A 212 -17.49 -16.53 -12.21
C LYS A 212 -16.50 -17.14 -13.19
N GLU A 213 -16.97 -17.78 -14.26
CA GLU A 213 -16.09 -18.38 -15.27
C GLU A 213 -15.34 -17.29 -16.04
N LYS A 214 -16.07 -16.26 -16.47
CA LYS A 214 -15.51 -15.10 -17.15
C LYS A 214 -14.53 -14.35 -16.24
N GLN A 215 -14.89 -14.17 -14.97
CA GLN A 215 -14.03 -13.56 -13.96
C GLN A 215 -12.71 -14.33 -13.82
N HIS A 216 -12.78 -15.66 -13.69
CA HIS A 216 -11.57 -16.49 -13.55
C HIS A 216 -10.67 -16.38 -14.78
N LYS A 217 -11.26 -16.42 -15.99
CA LYS A 217 -10.52 -16.24 -17.25
C LYS A 217 -9.85 -14.86 -17.32
N LEU A 218 -10.60 -13.79 -17.09
CA LEU A 218 -10.08 -12.41 -17.11
C LEU A 218 -8.97 -12.22 -16.08
N HIS A 219 -9.13 -12.79 -14.87
CA HIS A 219 -8.11 -12.72 -13.83
C HIS A 219 -6.83 -13.46 -14.24
N ALA A 220 -6.94 -14.64 -14.85
CA ALA A 220 -5.79 -15.40 -15.35
C ALA A 220 -5.05 -14.64 -16.47
N GLU A 221 -5.77 -14.12 -17.46
CA GLU A 221 -5.22 -13.29 -18.54
C GLU A 221 -4.53 -12.03 -18.00
N ARG A 222 -5.18 -11.34 -17.06
CA ARG A 222 -4.65 -10.14 -16.40
C ARG A 222 -3.36 -10.43 -15.63
N THR A 223 -3.31 -11.57 -14.93
CA THR A 223 -2.12 -12.01 -14.18
C THR A 223 -0.98 -12.32 -15.14
N LYS A 224 -1.25 -13.05 -16.23
CA LYS A 224 -0.27 -13.37 -17.27
C LYS A 224 0.32 -12.09 -17.87
N MET A 225 -0.54 -11.15 -18.30
CA MET A 225 -0.13 -9.87 -18.88
C MET A 225 0.78 -9.08 -17.92
N LYS A 226 0.44 -9.01 -16.63
CA LYS A 226 1.21 -8.30 -15.61
C LYS A 226 2.60 -8.87 -15.36
N ASN A 227 2.76 -10.17 -15.57
CA ASN A 227 4.01 -10.89 -15.31
C ASN A 227 4.92 -10.90 -16.54
N GLU A 228 4.36 -11.11 -17.73
CA GLU A 228 5.13 -11.18 -18.98
C GLU A 228 5.45 -9.78 -19.54
N TRP A 229 4.50 -8.83 -19.43
CA TRP A 229 4.60 -7.51 -20.05
C TRP A 229 4.31 -6.40 -19.03
N PRO A 230 5.16 -6.24 -18.01
CA PRO A 230 4.95 -5.22 -16.99
C PRO A 230 5.00 -3.82 -17.62
N SER A 231 3.97 -3.02 -17.36
CA SER A 231 3.97 -1.63 -17.81
C SER A 231 5.11 -0.84 -17.15
N ALA A 232 5.60 0.20 -17.82
CA ALA A 232 6.74 0.96 -17.30
C ALA A 232 6.48 1.57 -15.91
N ILE A 233 5.23 1.90 -15.57
CA ILE A 233 4.90 2.36 -14.21
C ILE A 233 4.91 1.22 -13.20
N ARG A 234 4.52 0.00 -13.60
CA ARG A 234 4.60 -1.20 -12.75
C ARG A 234 6.05 -1.52 -12.41
N VAL A 235 6.97 -1.37 -13.36
CA VAL A 235 8.42 -1.50 -13.12
C VAL A 235 8.90 -0.44 -12.13
N VAL A 236 8.60 0.83 -12.38
CA VAL A 236 8.99 1.92 -11.46
C VAL A 236 8.40 1.73 -10.06
N TYR A 237 7.18 1.21 -9.97
CA TYR A 237 6.56 0.95 -8.67
C TYR A 237 7.21 -0.24 -7.96
N TYR A 238 7.49 -1.33 -8.68
CA TYR A 238 8.30 -2.43 -8.17
C TYR A 238 9.64 -1.92 -7.60
N GLU A 239 10.36 -1.10 -8.36
CA GLU A 239 11.65 -0.54 -7.94
C GLU A 239 11.53 0.28 -6.65
N LEU A 240 10.52 1.14 -6.55
CA LEU A 240 10.31 1.93 -5.33
C LEU A 240 9.96 1.06 -4.12
N ILE A 241 9.07 0.07 -4.28
CA ILE A 241 8.69 -0.83 -3.18
C ILE A 241 9.91 -1.67 -2.78
N PHE A 242 10.67 -2.20 -3.74
CA PHE A 242 11.87 -2.97 -3.50
C PHE A 242 12.90 -2.14 -2.74
N PHE A 243 13.17 -0.91 -3.19
CA PHE A 243 14.08 0.02 -2.54
C PHE A 243 13.66 0.29 -1.08
N LYS A 244 12.41 0.71 -0.86
CA LYS A 244 11.87 1.01 0.47
C LYS A 244 11.88 -0.21 1.40
N SER A 245 11.61 -1.39 0.84
CA SER A 245 11.47 -2.60 1.65
C SER A 245 12.82 -3.21 1.98
N PHE A 246 13.76 -3.27 1.03
CA PHE A 246 14.94 -4.13 1.15
C PHE A 246 16.27 -3.39 1.06
N ILE A 247 16.31 -2.23 0.42
CA ILE A 247 17.55 -1.43 0.30
C ILE A 247 17.66 -0.43 1.45
N ASN A 248 16.54 0.21 1.79
CA ASN A 248 16.48 1.19 2.87
C ASN A 248 15.37 0.87 3.88
N PRO A 249 15.36 -0.35 4.47
CA PRO A 249 14.44 -0.63 5.56
C PRO A 249 14.82 0.24 6.76
N PRO A 250 13.86 0.78 7.54
CA PRO A 250 14.15 1.69 8.65
C PRO A 250 14.72 1.00 9.90
N ARG A 251 14.73 -0.34 9.93
CA ARG A 251 15.22 -1.25 10.98
C ARG A 251 15.60 -2.58 10.32
N PRO A 252 16.39 -3.46 10.95
CA PRO A 252 16.61 -4.82 10.45
C PRO A 252 15.28 -5.48 10.07
N LEU A 253 15.17 -5.98 8.84
CA LEU A 253 13.94 -6.53 8.29
C LEU A 253 14.00 -8.06 8.28
N ILE A 254 12.99 -8.70 8.88
CA ILE A 254 12.82 -10.16 8.85
C ILE A 254 11.69 -10.51 7.87
N ILE A 255 12.00 -11.36 6.90
CA ILE A 255 11.04 -11.96 5.96
C ILE A 255 10.87 -13.42 6.38
N CYS A 256 9.72 -13.76 6.97
CA CYS A 256 9.43 -15.13 7.38
C CYS A 256 8.88 -15.96 6.21
N GLU A 257 8.67 -17.26 6.36
CA GLU A 257 7.99 -18.04 5.32
C GLU A 257 6.50 -17.72 5.31
N GLY A 258 5.86 -17.68 6.48
CA GLY A 258 4.43 -17.48 6.62
C GLY A 258 4.02 -16.15 7.26
N PRO A 259 2.73 -15.79 7.20
CA PRO A 259 2.18 -14.66 7.94
C PRO A 259 2.04 -14.94 9.46
N THR A 260 2.18 -16.20 9.89
CA THR A 260 2.05 -16.69 11.26
C THR A 260 3.27 -16.40 12.11
N ASP A 261 4.45 -16.63 11.55
CA ASP A 261 5.74 -16.59 12.26
C ASP A 261 6.05 -15.20 12.83
N PRO A 262 5.73 -14.09 12.12
CA PRO A 262 5.83 -12.76 12.70
C PRO A 262 5.01 -12.59 13.98
N VAL A 263 3.91 -13.32 14.18
CA VAL A 263 3.12 -13.24 15.42
C VAL A 263 3.85 -13.91 16.57
N TYR A 264 4.42 -15.10 16.34
CA TYR A 264 5.19 -15.82 17.35
C TYR A 264 6.45 -15.04 17.73
N LEU A 265 7.25 -14.62 16.75
CA LEU A 265 8.50 -13.91 16.97
C LEU A 265 8.30 -12.57 17.65
N LYS A 266 7.28 -11.79 17.25
CA LYS A 266 6.96 -10.54 17.97
C LYS A 266 6.56 -10.79 19.41
N SER A 267 5.90 -11.90 19.71
CA SER A 267 5.50 -12.26 21.08
C SER A 267 6.72 -12.69 21.89
N ALA A 268 7.56 -13.57 21.33
CA ALA A 268 8.81 -14.04 21.92
C ALA A 268 9.79 -12.89 22.21
N ILE A 269 10.07 -12.03 21.21
CA ILE A 269 10.99 -10.88 21.36
C ILE A 269 10.50 -9.94 22.46
N ARG A 270 9.20 -9.67 22.55
CA ARG A 270 8.66 -8.80 23.61
C ARG A 270 8.77 -9.45 24.99
N ARG A 271 8.49 -10.75 25.09
CA ARG A 271 8.58 -11.49 26.36
C ARG A 271 10.02 -11.59 26.85
N LEU A 272 10.96 -11.78 25.94
CA LEU A 272 12.39 -11.98 26.18
C LEU A 272 13.22 -10.70 25.95
N ALA A 273 12.59 -9.52 25.98
CA ALA A 273 13.23 -8.26 25.60
C ALA A 273 14.48 -7.93 26.43
N ALA A 274 14.51 -8.34 27.71
CA ALA A 274 15.67 -8.16 28.59
C ALA A 274 16.90 -8.97 28.15
N ALA A 275 16.68 -10.16 27.56
CA ALA A 275 17.75 -11.04 27.08
C ALA A 275 18.22 -10.67 25.67
N HIS A 276 17.36 -10.02 24.86
CA HIS A 276 17.63 -9.70 23.45
C HIS A 276 17.55 -8.19 23.15
N PRO A 277 18.51 -7.38 23.65
CA PRO A 277 18.49 -5.92 23.52
C PRO A 277 18.71 -5.40 22.09
N LEU A 278 19.18 -6.24 21.17
CA LEU A 278 19.27 -5.88 19.74
C LEU A 278 17.91 -6.04 19.04
N LEU A 279 17.01 -6.86 19.58
CA LEU A 279 15.69 -7.13 19.01
C LEU A 279 14.57 -6.31 19.63
N ALA A 280 14.72 -5.86 20.88
CA ALA A 280 13.78 -4.96 21.55
C ALA A 280 14.44 -4.03 22.56
N SER A 281 13.74 -2.95 22.89
CA SER A 281 14.04 -2.07 24.03
C SER A 281 12.81 -1.95 24.93
N VAL A 282 13.03 -1.68 26.22
CA VAL A 282 11.94 -1.40 27.16
C VAL A 282 11.82 0.12 27.33
N VAL A 283 10.71 0.69 26.86
CA VAL A 283 10.42 2.13 26.96
C VAL A 283 9.16 2.30 27.81
N GLY A 284 9.26 3.01 28.94
CA GLY A 284 8.11 3.19 29.85
C GLY A 284 7.50 1.87 30.36
N GLY A 285 8.33 0.84 30.59
CA GLY A 285 7.90 -0.49 31.00
C GLY A 285 7.27 -1.35 29.89
N LYS A 286 7.18 -0.85 28.65
CA LYS A 286 6.62 -1.58 27.51
C LYS A 286 7.73 -2.00 26.52
N PRO A 287 7.77 -3.27 26.09
CA PRO A 287 8.75 -3.72 25.12
C PRO A 287 8.39 -3.24 23.70
N GLU A 288 9.29 -2.45 23.11
CA GLU A 288 9.26 -1.98 21.73
C GLU A 288 10.27 -2.73 20.86
N LEU A 289 9.82 -3.21 19.69
CA LEU A 289 10.67 -3.98 18.77
C LEU A 289 11.70 -3.07 18.09
N ARG A 290 12.95 -3.52 18.01
CA ARG A 290 14.04 -2.89 17.24
C ARG A 290 14.22 -3.48 15.85
N VAL A 291 13.40 -4.48 15.50
CA VAL A 291 13.34 -5.11 14.18
C VAL A 291 11.96 -4.93 13.54
N ASN A 292 11.91 -5.02 12.22
CA ASN A 292 10.69 -5.04 11.43
C ASN A 292 10.44 -6.41 10.83
N PHE A 293 9.17 -6.69 10.56
CA PHE A 293 8.74 -7.90 9.86
C PHE A 293 8.10 -7.52 8.54
N PHE A 294 8.45 -8.23 7.48
CA PHE A 294 7.87 -8.03 6.17
C PHE A 294 6.37 -8.29 6.21
N LYS A 295 5.60 -7.45 5.51
CA LYS A 295 4.14 -7.51 5.49
C LYS A 295 3.69 -7.99 4.12
N TYR A 296 3.11 -9.20 4.07
CA TYR A 296 2.46 -9.76 2.88
C TYR A 296 1.18 -9.00 2.55
N SER A 297 1.34 -7.81 1.97
CA SER A 297 0.25 -6.96 1.49
C SER A 297 -0.13 -7.32 0.05
N ASP A 298 -1.31 -6.86 -0.40
CA ASP A 298 -1.69 -6.93 -1.80
C ASP A 298 -0.64 -6.29 -2.72
N GLN A 299 0.01 -5.20 -2.29
CA GLN A 299 1.09 -4.55 -3.04
C GLN A 299 2.35 -5.43 -3.10
N ALA A 300 2.75 -6.04 -1.98
CA ALA A 300 3.88 -6.98 -1.96
C ALA A 300 3.62 -8.18 -2.88
N ARG A 301 2.41 -8.76 -2.83
CA ARG A 301 1.98 -9.81 -3.76
C ARG A 301 2.04 -9.33 -5.21
N ASP A 302 1.47 -8.17 -5.48
CA ASP A 302 1.24 -7.71 -6.84
C ASP A 302 2.53 -7.21 -7.50
N PHE A 303 3.50 -6.67 -6.76
CA PHE A 303 4.74 -6.14 -7.34
C PHE A 303 5.95 -7.02 -7.04
N LEU A 304 6.14 -7.43 -5.77
CA LEU A 304 7.30 -8.21 -5.36
C LEU A 304 7.13 -9.71 -5.57
N GLN A 305 5.91 -10.17 -5.90
CA GLN A 305 5.56 -11.59 -5.98
C GLN A 305 5.84 -12.37 -4.69
N LEU A 306 5.82 -11.68 -3.55
CA LEU A 306 5.96 -12.24 -2.22
C LEU A 306 4.58 -12.34 -1.57
N ARG A 307 4.05 -13.56 -1.48
CA ARG A 307 2.76 -13.93 -0.87
C ARG A 307 2.94 -14.77 0.40
N GLY A 308 4.11 -15.39 0.54
CA GLY A 308 4.45 -16.33 1.60
C GLY A 308 4.68 -17.73 1.03
N GLY A 309 5.37 -18.57 1.80
CA GLY A 309 5.80 -19.91 1.41
C GLY A 309 7.22 -19.94 0.82
N SER A 310 7.86 -21.10 0.94
CA SER A 310 9.24 -21.32 0.49
C SER A 310 9.47 -21.03 -1.00
N GLY A 311 8.50 -21.35 -1.87
CA GLY A 311 8.62 -21.08 -3.31
C GLY A 311 8.67 -19.58 -3.67
N ASP A 312 8.00 -18.73 -2.90
CA ASP A 312 8.08 -17.27 -3.07
C ASP A 312 9.43 -16.73 -2.59
N LEU A 313 9.91 -17.25 -1.45
CA LEU A 313 11.23 -16.91 -0.94
C LEU A 313 12.34 -17.33 -1.91
N LEU A 314 12.25 -18.52 -2.51
CA LEU A 314 13.19 -18.97 -3.54
C LEU A 314 13.25 -17.98 -4.71
N ARG A 315 12.10 -17.57 -5.26
CA ARG A 315 12.05 -16.58 -6.36
C ARG A 315 12.65 -15.23 -5.97
N PHE A 316 12.43 -14.80 -4.73
CA PHE A 316 13.06 -13.60 -4.20
C PHE A 316 14.58 -13.75 -4.09
N LEU A 317 15.08 -14.87 -3.57
CA LEU A 317 16.52 -15.16 -3.48
C LEU A 317 17.20 -15.23 -4.86
N ILE A 318 16.50 -15.80 -5.86
CA ILE A 318 16.97 -15.87 -7.25
C ILE A 318 17.12 -14.47 -7.86
N SER A 319 16.10 -13.62 -7.69
CA SER A 319 16.08 -12.28 -8.28
C SER A 319 16.87 -11.22 -7.50
N TRP A 320 17.37 -11.56 -6.30
CA TRP A 320 18.01 -10.62 -5.39
C TRP A 320 19.21 -9.89 -6.02
N LYS A 321 20.19 -10.63 -6.55
CA LYS A 321 21.44 -10.02 -7.07
C LYS A 321 21.12 -9.01 -8.18
N ASP A 322 20.33 -9.41 -9.18
CA ASP A 322 19.95 -8.54 -10.30
C ASP A 322 19.18 -7.29 -9.86
N ALA A 323 18.33 -7.42 -8.83
CA ALA A 323 17.59 -6.29 -8.28
C ALA A 323 18.50 -5.38 -7.43
N PHE A 324 19.40 -5.96 -6.62
CA PHE A 324 20.31 -5.26 -5.72
C PHE A 324 21.40 -4.49 -6.47
N ASN A 325 21.93 -5.02 -7.57
CA ASN A 325 22.98 -4.39 -8.38
C ASN A 325 22.64 -2.96 -8.81
N ARG A 326 21.34 -2.63 -8.95
CA ARG A 326 20.86 -1.28 -9.27
C ARG A 326 21.09 -0.26 -8.16
N TYR A 327 21.36 -0.73 -6.94
CA TYR A 327 21.45 0.07 -5.72
C TYR A 327 22.78 -0.08 -4.99
N GLU A 328 23.77 -0.78 -5.55
CA GLU A 328 25.08 -0.98 -4.93
C GLU A 328 25.76 0.33 -4.51
N PHE A 329 25.52 1.40 -5.27
CA PHE A 329 26.03 2.73 -4.97
C PHE A 329 25.42 3.35 -3.69
N ARG A 330 24.40 2.72 -3.09
CA ARG A 330 23.80 3.12 -1.81
C ARG A 330 24.03 2.05 -0.76
N PRO A 331 24.80 2.35 0.29
CA PRO A 331 24.89 1.44 1.42
C PRO A 331 23.52 1.30 2.08
N ALA A 332 23.07 0.07 2.26
CA ALA A 332 21.90 -0.21 3.07
C ALA A 332 22.21 0.11 4.55
N GLU A 333 21.21 0.62 5.28
CA GLU A 333 21.40 0.98 6.68
C GLU A 333 21.26 -0.22 7.61
N HIS A 334 20.46 -1.21 7.22
CA HIS A 334 20.10 -2.35 8.05
C HIS A 334 20.03 -3.65 7.22
N PRO A 335 20.24 -4.82 7.85
CA PRO A 335 20.20 -6.10 7.15
C PRO A 335 18.77 -6.53 6.81
N VAL A 336 18.65 -7.34 5.77
CA VAL A 336 17.45 -8.08 5.39
C VAL A 336 17.70 -9.56 5.69
N ILE A 337 16.82 -10.15 6.48
CA ILE A 337 16.96 -11.50 7.02
C ILE A 337 15.81 -12.33 6.49
N VAL A 338 16.11 -13.28 5.59
CA VAL A 338 15.14 -14.30 5.19
C VAL A 338 15.20 -15.42 6.21
N LEU A 339 14.07 -15.65 6.89
CA LEU A 339 13.89 -16.73 7.85
C LEU A 339 13.11 -17.87 7.18
N ILE A 340 13.73 -19.04 7.13
CA ILE A 340 13.12 -20.27 6.60
C ILE A 340 12.98 -21.33 7.68
N ASP A 341 12.00 -22.20 7.50
CA ASP A 341 11.86 -23.41 8.29
C ASP A 341 12.98 -24.40 7.88
N ASN A 342 13.48 -25.16 8.84
CA ASN A 342 14.50 -26.18 8.62
C ASN A 342 13.77 -27.50 8.37
N ASP A 343 13.02 -27.59 7.28
CA ASP A 343 12.20 -28.74 6.95
C ASP A 343 12.27 -29.08 5.46
N ASP A 344 11.35 -29.90 4.99
CA ASP A 344 11.27 -30.30 3.58
C ASP A 344 10.86 -29.17 2.63
N GLY A 345 10.18 -28.13 3.14
CA GLY A 345 9.78 -26.96 2.35
C GLY A 345 10.97 -26.15 1.85
N ALA A 346 12.11 -26.22 2.54
CA ALA A 346 13.34 -25.52 2.19
C ALA A 346 14.27 -26.26 1.20
N LYS A 347 13.92 -27.48 0.77
CA LYS A 347 14.77 -28.32 -0.13
C LYS A 347 15.27 -27.58 -1.37
N GLU A 348 14.37 -26.90 -2.08
CA GLU A 348 14.73 -26.16 -3.30
C GLU A 348 15.62 -24.95 -3.01
N ILE A 349 15.41 -24.30 -1.85
CA ILE A 349 16.24 -23.18 -1.38
C ILE A 349 17.66 -23.70 -1.09
N PHE A 350 17.81 -24.81 -0.36
CA PHE A 350 19.13 -25.41 -0.09
C PHE A 350 19.85 -25.78 -1.38
N SER A 351 19.15 -26.45 -2.31
CA SER A 351 19.70 -26.80 -3.62
C SER A 351 20.21 -25.58 -4.40
N TYR A 352 19.41 -24.51 -4.43
CA TYR A 352 19.77 -23.26 -5.10
C TYR A 352 20.99 -22.59 -4.45
N LEU A 353 21.05 -22.53 -3.12
CA LEU A 353 22.12 -21.86 -2.37
C LEU A 353 23.45 -22.65 -2.35
N ASN A 354 23.38 -23.98 -2.32
CA ASN A 354 24.56 -24.87 -2.37
C ASN A 354 25.27 -24.84 -3.73
N ASN A 355 24.54 -24.50 -4.80
CA ASN A 355 25.13 -24.44 -6.13
C ASN A 355 26.21 -23.35 -6.21
N LYS A 356 27.45 -23.76 -6.55
CA LYS A 356 28.62 -22.87 -6.67
C LYS A 356 28.44 -21.73 -7.68
N LYS A 357 27.58 -21.90 -8.69
CA LYS A 357 27.26 -20.81 -9.66
C LYS A 357 26.36 -19.73 -9.05
N ASN A 358 25.69 -20.03 -7.95
CA ASN A 358 24.77 -19.12 -7.27
C ASN A 358 25.45 -18.49 -6.05
N TYR A 359 25.47 -19.19 -4.91
CA TYR A 359 26.10 -18.73 -3.67
C TYR A 359 27.19 -19.67 -3.15
N GLY A 360 27.16 -20.96 -3.53
CA GLY A 360 28.19 -21.93 -3.13
C GLY A 360 28.28 -22.13 -1.62
N LEU A 361 27.14 -22.01 -0.91
CA LEU A 361 27.09 -22.22 0.53
C LEU A 361 27.18 -23.70 0.89
N ASP A 362 27.50 -23.98 2.15
CA ASP A 362 27.36 -25.31 2.75
C ASP A 362 26.14 -25.29 3.68
N ILE A 363 24.94 -25.40 3.11
CA ILE A 363 23.68 -25.40 3.84
C ILE A 363 22.95 -26.75 3.71
N ALA A 364 22.60 -27.32 4.86
CA ALA A 364 21.82 -28.55 4.99
C ALA A 364 21.11 -28.57 6.36
N TRP A 365 20.25 -29.56 6.57
CA TRP A 365 19.46 -29.70 7.80
C TRP A 365 20.32 -29.76 9.07
N ASP A 366 21.46 -30.45 8.97
CA ASP A 366 22.45 -30.70 10.03
C ASP A 366 23.45 -29.56 10.24
N LYS A 367 23.44 -28.53 9.38
CA LYS A 367 24.33 -27.38 9.56
C LYS A 367 23.83 -26.50 10.69
N HIS A 368 24.71 -26.15 11.62
CA HIS A 368 24.33 -25.41 12.82
C HIS A 368 24.74 -23.94 12.80
N ASP A 369 25.36 -23.47 11.71
CA ASP A 369 25.76 -22.08 11.48
C ASP A 369 24.64 -21.10 11.88
N LEU A 370 24.99 -20.04 12.60
CA LEU A 370 24.00 -19.09 13.13
C LEU A 370 23.21 -18.41 12.01
N PHE A 371 23.88 -18.12 10.89
CA PHE A 371 23.31 -17.49 9.71
C PHE A 371 24.17 -17.78 8.48
N PHE A 372 23.64 -17.49 7.30
CA PHE A 372 24.37 -17.49 6.04
C PHE A 372 24.30 -16.10 5.41
N HIS A 373 25.44 -15.44 5.25
CA HIS A 373 25.52 -14.19 4.49
C HIS A 373 25.39 -14.49 3.00
N LEU A 374 24.52 -13.75 2.30
CA LEU A 374 24.28 -13.93 0.88
C LEU A 374 24.99 -12.83 0.08
N HIS A 375 24.30 -11.73 -0.20
CA HIS A 375 24.85 -10.63 -0.99
C HIS A 375 24.33 -9.29 -0.51
N GLY A 376 25.22 -8.30 -0.38
CA GLY A 376 24.89 -7.00 0.20
C GLY A 376 24.33 -7.14 1.62
N PRO A 377 23.18 -6.52 1.94
CA PRO A 377 22.54 -6.62 3.25
C PRO A 377 21.75 -7.91 3.48
N LEU A 378 21.71 -8.85 2.53
CA LEU A 378 20.88 -10.04 2.61
C LEU A 378 21.55 -11.18 3.39
N TYR A 379 20.80 -11.76 4.31
CA TYR A 379 21.14 -12.93 5.10
C TYR A 379 20.02 -13.95 5.06
N LEU A 380 20.39 -15.21 5.30
CA LEU A 380 19.46 -16.30 5.54
C LEU A 380 19.67 -16.82 6.98
N VAL A 381 18.58 -17.04 7.69
CA VAL A 381 18.52 -17.76 8.96
C VAL A 381 17.57 -18.93 8.79
N LYS A 382 17.95 -20.09 9.31
CA LYS A 382 17.03 -21.24 9.44
C LYS A 382 16.64 -21.44 10.89
N THR A 383 15.46 -22.02 11.12
CA THR A 383 15.07 -22.49 12.45
C THR A 383 16.11 -23.50 12.98
N PRO A 384 16.48 -23.44 14.28
CA PRO A 384 17.39 -24.40 14.89
C PRO A 384 16.94 -25.84 14.68
N ALA A 385 17.84 -26.73 14.25
CA ALA A 385 17.55 -28.15 14.10
C ALA A 385 17.06 -28.77 15.42
N LEU A 386 15.98 -29.55 15.36
CA LEU A 386 15.40 -30.25 16.50
C LEU A 386 15.15 -31.73 16.16
N GLY A 387 15.13 -32.58 17.18
CA GLY A 387 14.79 -34.00 17.06
C GLY A 387 15.78 -34.82 16.22
N ALA A 388 15.43 -36.08 15.98
CA ALA A 388 16.31 -37.02 15.27
C ALA A 388 16.42 -36.76 13.76
N ASN A 389 15.39 -36.15 13.15
CA ASN A 389 15.40 -35.77 11.75
C ASN A 389 16.04 -34.39 11.50
N LEU A 390 16.47 -33.70 12.56
CA LEU A 390 17.08 -32.36 12.52
C LEU A 390 16.18 -31.30 11.90
N MET A 391 14.87 -31.54 11.85
CA MET A 391 13.90 -30.64 11.24
C MET A 391 13.14 -29.82 12.26
N SER A 392 12.74 -28.61 11.91
CA SER A 392 11.92 -27.76 12.77
C SER A 392 11.22 -26.64 12.03
N CYS A 393 10.10 -26.21 12.59
CA CYS A 393 9.38 -24.98 12.27
C CYS A 393 9.12 -24.16 13.56
N PRO A 394 8.69 -22.89 13.47
CA PRO A 394 8.45 -22.04 14.65
C PRO A 394 7.44 -22.62 15.65
N GLU A 395 6.48 -23.43 15.19
CA GLU A 395 5.54 -24.14 16.06
C GLU A 395 6.23 -25.12 17.03
N ASP A 396 7.38 -25.68 16.65
CA ASP A 396 8.10 -26.70 17.46
C ASP A 396 8.80 -26.10 18.69
N PHE A 397 8.86 -24.77 18.80
CA PHE A 397 9.46 -24.07 19.93
C PHE A 397 8.48 -23.79 21.07
N PHE A 398 7.21 -24.13 20.90
CA PHE A 398 6.22 -24.02 21.98
C PHE A 398 6.21 -25.27 22.86
N GLU A 399 5.93 -25.06 24.15
CA GLU A 399 5.74 -26.19 25.08
C GLU A 399 4.52 -27.04 24.67
N PRO A 400 4.55 -28.37 24.90
CA PRO A 400 3.45 -29.27 24.56
C PRO A 400 2.09 -28.82 25.12
N ALA A 401 2.07 -28.21 26.31
CA ALA A 401 0.85 -27.70 26.93
C ALA A 401 0.21 -26.55 26.13
N VAL A 402 1.01 -25.71 25.47
CA VAL A 402 0.51 -24.62 24.63
C VAL A 402 -0.04 -25.18 23.31
N LEU A 403 0.63 -26.18 22.75
CA LEU A 403 0.19 -26.86 21.53
C LEU A 403 -1.09 -27.69 21.73
N ALA A 404 -1.31 -28.20 22.95
CA ALA A 404 -2.49 -28.99 23.32
C ALA A 404 -3.75 -28.16 23.61
N GLU A 405 -3.67 -26.82 23.55
CA GLU A 405 -4.82 -25.94 23.77
C GLU A 405 -5.96 -26.28 22.81
N LYS A 406 -7.20 -26.33 23.34
CA LYS A 406 -8.40 -26.50 22.52
C LYS A 406 -9.13 -25.18 22.38
N LEU A 407 -9.60 -24.88 21.17
CA LEU A 407 -10.45 -23.73 20.87
C LEU A 407 -11.77 -24.21 20.32
N ASP A 408 -12.88 -23.84 20.97
CA ASP A 408 -14.23 -24.21 20.53
C ASP A 408 -14.36 -25.73 20.29
N GLY A 409 -13.70 -26.54 21.13
CA GLY A 409 -13.65 -28.02 21.03
C GLY A 409 -12.64 -28.59 20.01
N LYS A 410 -11.99 -27.76 19.20
CA LYS A 410 -11.04 -28.17 18.16
C LYS A 410 -9.60 -28.21 18.66
N SER A 411 -8.80 -29.15 18.13
CA SER A 411 -7.36 -29.27 18.43
C SER A 411 -6.49 -28.54 17.41
N PHE A 412 -5.28 -28.15 17.83
CA PHE A 412 -4.32 -27.56 16.91
C PHE A 412 -3.75 -28.61 15.96
N ASN A 413 -3.65 -28.25 14.67
CA ASN A 413 -2.90 -29.00 13.67
C ASN A 413 -1.95 -28.04 12.93
N LYS A 414 -0.64 -28.33 12.96
CA LYS A 414 0.40 -27.52 12.31
C LYS A 414 0.61 -27.87 10.83
N GLU A 415 0.00 -28.95 10.33
CA GLU A 415 0.11 -29.37 8.93
C GLU A 415 -0.72 -28.47 8.00
N ASN A 416 -0.37 -28.50 6.71
CA ASN A 416 -1.05 -27.71 5.67
C ASN A 416 -2.51 -28.13 5.43
N LYS A 417 -2.83 -29.40 5.70
CA LYS A 417 -4.18 -29.94 5.54
C LYS A 417 -4.75 -30.22 6.93
N ILE A 418 -5.83 -29.54 7.26
CA ILE A 418 -6.56 -29.72 8.52
C ILE A 418 -7.97 -30.20 8.25
N ASN A 419 -8.58 -30.89 9.21
CA ASN A 419 -10.02 -31.13 9.22
C ASN A 419 -10.75 -29.96 9.89
N PRO A 420 -11.44 -29.07 9.15
CA PRO A 420 -12.03 -27.86 9.74
C PRO A 420 -13.11 -28.14 10.79
N ALA A 421 -13.68 -29.36 10.84
CA ALA A 421 -14.67 -29.73 11.84
C ALA A 421 -14.03 -29.99 13.22
N THR A 422 -12.83 -30.58 13.25
CA THR A 422 -12.17 -31.05 14.48
C THR A 422 -10.88 -30.31 14.82
N GLU A 423 -10.32 -29.57 13.87
CA GLU A 423 -9.00 -28.96 13.97
C GLU A 423 -8.99 -27.48 13.58
N TYR A 424 -8.04 -26.74 14.12
CA TYR A 424 -7.70 -25.38 13.67
C TYR A 424 -6.22 -25.29 13.28
N GLY A 425 -5.91 -24.45 12.29
CA GLY A 425 -4.57 -24.32 11.73
C GLY A 425 -3.72 -23.20 12.35
N LYS A 426 -2.50 -23.03 11.83
CA LYS A 426 -1.47 -22.08 12.30
C LYS A 426 -1.98 -20.65 12.47
N ALA A 427 -2.78 -20.13 11.52
CA ALA A 427 -3.30 -18.77 11.59
C ALA A 427 -4.20 -18.54 12.83
N VAL A 428 -5.04 -19.52 13.15
CA VAL A 428 -5.91 -19.46 14.34
C VAL A 428 -5.07 -19.61 15.61
N PHE A 429 -4.11 -20.54 15.62
CA PHE A 429 -3.17 -20.69 16.74
C PHE A 429 -2.44 -19.39 17.06
N ALA A 430 -1.83 -18.76 16.05
CA ALA A 430 -1.12 -17.49 16.20
C ALA A 430 -2.00 -16.36 16.74
N THR A 431 -3.22 -16.22 16.23
CA THR A 431 -4.07 -15.05 16.51
C THR A 431 -5.00 -15.23 17.70
N ARG A 432 -5.49 -16.43 17.97
CA ARG A 432 -6.45 -16.75 19.04
C ARG A 432 -5.84 -17.46 20.25
N VAL A 433 -4.67 -18.10 20.12
CA VAL A 433 -3.97 -18.74 21.25
C VAL A 433 -2.76 -17.92 21.69
N VAL A 434 -1.77 -17.76 20.80
CA VAL A 434 -0.47 -17.18 21.18
C VAL A 434 -0.57 -15.69 21.50
N ARG A 435 -1.14 -14.88 20.59
CA ARG A 435 -1.18 -13.44 20.76
C ARG A 435 -1.95 -13.00 22.02
N PRO A 436 -3.14 -13.53 22.35
CA PRO A 436 -3.87 -13.12 23.56
C PRO A 436 -3.18 -13.55 24.86
N ARG A 437 -2.44 -14.67 24.84
CA ARG A 437 -1.76 -15.25 26.00
C ARG A 437 -0.25 -14.99 26.03
N ALA A 438 0.25 -14.05 25.22
CA ALA A 438 1.68 -13.79 25.09
C ALA A 438 2.36 -13.41 26.41
N GLY A 439 1.62 -12.86 27.39
CA GLY A 439 2.14 -12.57 28.73
C GLY A 439 2.39 -13.80 29.61
N SER A 440 1.63 -14.89 29.40
CA SER A 440 1.69 -16.11 30.21
C SER A 440 2.47 -17.25 29.56
N ILE A 441 2.62 -17.23 28.23
CA ILE A 441 3.35 -18.28 27.51
C ILE A 441 4.86 -18.16 27.78
N ASN A 442 5.50 -19.31 28.04
CA ASN A 442 6.94 -19.43 28.07
C ASN A 442 7.50 -19.47 26.64
N PHE A 443 8.37 -18.52 26.30
CA PHE A 443 9.00 -18.42 24.97
C PHE A 443 10.48 -18.86 24.98
N ALA A 444 10.98 -19.49 26.04
CA ALA A 444 12.38 -19.89 26.14
C ALA A 444 12.86 -20.75 24.96
N GLY A 445 12.00 -21.58 24.36
CA GLY A 445 12.31 -22.37 23.17
C GLY A 445 12.67 -21.54 21.93
N PHE A 446 12.27 -20.27 21.86
CA PHE A 446 12.61 -19.37 20.76
C PHE A 446 14.01 -18.76 20.90
N THR A 447 14.65 -18.84 22.07
CA THR A 447 15.94 -18.19 22.36
C THR A 447 17.01 -18.49 21.32
N PRO A 448 17.26 -19.75 20.92
CA PRO A 448 18.31 -20.05 19.94
C PRO A 448 18.03 -19.45 18.56
N LEU A 449 16.76 -19.27 18.19
CA LEU A 449 16.39 -18.59 16.95
C LEU A 449 16.58 -17.07 17.06
N LEU A 450 16.26 -16.46 18.20
CA LEU A 450 16.48 -15.03 18.43
C LEU A 450 17.98 -14.69 18.43
N GLU A 451 18.82 -15.53 19.04
CA GLU A 451 20.28 -15.38 19.03
C GLU A 451 20.86 -15.41 17.61
N ARG A 452 20.34 -16.27 16.72
CA ARG A 452 20.70 -16.30 15.30
C ARG A 452 20.40 -14.98 14.59
N ILE A 453 19.25 -14.38 14.88
CA ILE A 453 18.86 -13.08 14.33
C ILE A 453 19.76 -11.96 14.88
N GLU A 454 20.09 -11.98 16.17
CA GLU A 454 21.02 -11.02 16.77
C GLU A 454 22.44 -11.14 16.21
N ALA A 455 22.88 -12.37 15.91
CA ALA A 455 24.17 -12.63 15.26
C ALA A 455 24.26 -11.96 13.88
N VAL A 456 23.19 -12.00 13.07
CA VAL A 456 23.13 -11.27 11.80
C VAL A 456 23.27 -9.75 12.00
N ILE A 457 22.56 -9.19 12.99
CA ILE A 457 22.63 -7.75 13.27
C ILE A 457 24.05 -7.33 13.65
N ARG A 458 24.75 -8.14 14.47
CA ARG A 458 26.14 -7.90 14.86
C ARG A 458 27.09 -8.03 13.67
N ASP A 459 26.96 -9.08 12.88
CA ASP A 459 27.81 -9.30 11.69
C ASP A 459 27.65 -8.16 10.68
N TYR A 460 26.42 -7.74 10.40
CA TYR A 460 26.16 -6.65 9.49
C TYR A 460 26.74 -5.32 9.99
N ALA A 461 26.60 -5.03 11.29
CA ALA A 461 27.20 -3.84 11.90
C ALA A 461 28.75 -3.86 11.77
N ALA A 462 29.38 -5.01 11.99
CA ALA A 462 30.83 -5.17 11.83
C ALA A 462 31.28 -4.97 10.37
N ARG A 463 30.56 -5.55 9.41
CA ARG A 463 30.84 -5.35 7.97
C ARG A 463 30.70 -3.90 7.54
N LYS A 464 29.66 -3.21 8.02
CA LYS A 464 29.46 -1.79 7.74
C LYS A 464 30.58 -0.93 8.32
N ALA A 465 31.02 -1.21 9.55
CA ALA A 465 32.14 -0.54 10.16
C ALA A 465 33.45 -0.78 9.38
N ALA A 466 33.71 -2.01 8.93
CA ALA A 466 34.88 -2.34 8.12
C ALA A 466 34.87 -1.64 6.75
N ALA A 467 33.71 -1.52 6.10
CA ALA A 467 33.57 -0.82 4.83
C ALA A 467 33.72 0.71 4.95
N ALA A 468 33.46 1.28 6.13
CA ALA A 468 33.59 2.71 6.40
C ALA A 468 34.99 3.12 6.90
N ALA A 469 35.87 2.15 7.22
CA ALA A 469 37.23 2.44 7.65
C ALA A 469 38.05 3.04 6.50
N PRO A 470 38.82 4.13 6.71
CA PRO A 470 39.66 4.70 5.68
C PRO A 470 40.72 3.69 5.22
N VAL A 471 40.89 3.55 3.91
CA VAL A 471 41.99 2.75 3.33
C VAL A 471 43.31 3.34 3.83
N PRO A 472 44.20 2.57 4.48
CA PRO A 472 45.49 3.10 4.92
C PRO A 472 46.25 3.63 3.71
N ALA A 473 46.70 4.89 3.79
CA ALA A 473 47.51 5.51 2.76
C ALA A 473 48.74 4.62 2.50
N ILE A 474 48.93 4.22 1.25
CA ILE A 474 50.15 3.56 0.81
C ILE A 474 51.29 4.53 1.12
N ALA A 475 52.15 4.17 2.08
CA ALA A 475 53.36 4.92 2.38
C ALA A 475 54.21 4.95 1.11
N ALA A 476 54.34 6.12 0.49
CA ALA A 476 55.27 6.32 -0.60
C ALA A 476 56.68 5.95 -0.09
N ALA A 477 57.28 4.94 -0.70
CA ALA A 477 58.66 4.57 -0.43
C ALA A 477 59.54 5.81 -0.68
N ALA A 478 60.25 6.24 0.37
CA ALA A 478 61.21 7.33 0.25
C ALA A 478 62.27 6.92 -0.79
N PRO A 479 62.66 7.81 -1.72
CA PRO A 479 63.77 7.53 -2.60
C PRO A 479 65.03 7.40 -1.75
N THR A 480 65.73 6.27 -1.90
CA THR A 480 67.05 6.06 -1.30
C THR A 480 68.03 7.12 -1.79
N PRO A 481 68.89 7.65 -0.89
CA PRO A 481 69.73 8.82 -1.13
C PRO A 481 70.80 8.63 -2.19
#